data_AF-A0A3P8RZ82-F1
#
_entry.id   AF-A0A3P8RZ82-F1
#
_cell.length_a   1.000
_cell.length_b   1.000
_cell.length_c   1.000
_cell.angle_alpha   90.00
_cell.angle_beta   90.00
_cell.angle_gamma   90.00
#
_symmetry.space_group_name_H-M   'P 1'
#
loop_
_entity.id
_entity.type
_entity.pdbx_description
1 polymer ?
#
loop_
_entity_poly.entity_id
_entity_poly.type
_entity_poly.pdbx_seq_one_letter_code
_entity_poly.pdbx_strand_id
1 'polypeptide(L)' 'NKQQPPRCSICQDAFTEPVSTPCGHNYCKSCITGYWDSSDLTQCPLCLFYFRHLHFQNNRKHNNGVCKSLGTLQS' A
#
# COMPACT_ATOMS: atom_id res chain seq x y z
N ASN A 1 -17.42 -14.27 -20.45
CA ASN A 1 -16.82 -14.11 -19.11
C ASN A 1 -16.40 -12.67 -18.89
N LYS A 2 -17.17 -11.87 -18.15
CA LYS A 2 -16.75 -10.51 -17.78
C LYS A 2 -15.93 -10.60 -16.49
N GLN A 3 -14.63 -10.39 -16.58
CA GLN A 3 -13.80 -10.16 -15.40
C GLN A 3 -14.02 -8.72 -14.95
N GLN A 4 -14.32 -8.53 -13.67
CA GLN A 4 -14.46 -7.19 -13.09
C GLN A 4 -13.09 -6.51 -13.03
N PRO A 5 -12.98 -5.21 -13.32
CA PRO A 5 -11.72 -4.51 -13.21
C PRO A 5 -11.21 -4.54 -11.75
N PRO A 6 -9.90 -4.70 -11.52
CA PRO A 6 -9.34 -4.71 -10.18
C PRO A 6 -9.56 -3.33 -9.52
N ARG A 7 -10.01 -3.34 -8.26
CA ARG A 7 -10.41 -2.16 -7.50
C ARG A 7 -9.74 -2.11 -6.13
N CYS A 8 -9.56 -0.92 -5.59
CA CYS A 8 -9.03 -0.75 -4.25
C CYS A 8 -10.00 -1.33 -3.23
N SER A 9 -9.54 -2.22 -2.35
CA SER A 9 -10.43 -2.85 -1.35
C SER A 9 -10.74 -1.95 -0.15
N ILE A 10 -10.10 -0.78 -0.05
CA ILE A 10 -10.39 0.23 0.97
C ILE A 10 -11.50 1.17 0.51
N CYS A 11 -11.33 1.87 -0.62
CA CYS A 11 -12.34 2.80 -1.13
C CYS A 11 -13.36 2.16 -2.10
N GLN A 12 -13.15 0.90 -2.51
CA GLN A 12 -13.99 0.14 -3.44
C GLN A 12 -14.07 0.72 -4.87
N ASP A 13 -13.21 1.68 -5.20
CA ASP A 13 -13.13 2.36 -6.50
C ASP A 13 -11.87 1.96 -7.30
N ALA A 14 -11.77 2.45 -8.54
CA ALA A 14 -10.57 2.36 -9.35
C ALA A 14 -9.35 2.93 -8.62
N PHE A 15 -8.18 2.33 -8.88
CA PHE A 15 -6.95 2.76 -8.23
C PHE A 15 -6.56 4.18 -8.65
N THR A 16 -6.33 5.03 -7.64
CA THR A 16 -5.67 6.33 -7.81
C THR A 16 -4.27 6.21 -7.22
N GLU A 17 -3.24 6.40 -8.04
CA GLU A 17 -1.82 6.18 -7.67
C GLU A 17 -1.62 4.82 -6.95
N PRO A 18 -1.77 3.68 -7.64
CA PRO A 18 -1.70 2.37 -7.00
C PRO A 18 -0.36 2.12 -6.32
N VAL A 19 -0.40 1.56 -5.11
CA VAL A 19 0.75 1.05 -4.37
C VAL A 19 0.61 -0.46 -4.22
N SER A 20 1.60 -1.20 -4.71
CA SER A 20 1.70 -2.64 -4.50
C SER A 20 2.39 -2.93 -3.18
N THR A 21 1.73 -3.73 -2.35
CA THR A 21 2.32 -4.25 -1.09
C THR A 21 3.19 -5.47 -1.38
N PRO A 22 4.16 -5.82 -0.50
CA PRO A 22 5.00 -7.02 -0.68
C PRO A 22 4.23 -8.34 -0.77
N CYS A 23 2.98 -8.39 -0.31
CA CYS A 23 2.10 -9.55 -0.45
C CYS A 23 1.34 -9.59 -1.80
N GLY A 24 1.60 -8.64 -2.71
CA GLY A 24 1.02 -8.59 -4.06
C GLY A 24 -0.31 -7.83 -4.18
N HIS A 25 -0.88 -7.34 -3.08
CA HIS A 25 -2.13 -6.58 -3.10
C HIS A 25 -1.90 -5.10 -3.41
N ASN A 26 -2.87 -4.48 -4.09
CA ASN A 26 -2.81 -3.09 -4.55
C ASN A 26 -3.88 -2.24 -3.86
N TYR A 27 -3.54 -0.98 -3.61
CA TYR A 27 -4.43 0.01 -2.99
C TYR A 27 -4.15 1.41 -3.55
N CYS A 28 -5.09 2.35 -3.42
CA CYS A 28 -4.76 3.76 -3.64
C CYS A 28 -3.73 4.22 -2.61
N LYS A 29 -2.78 5.05 -3.02
CA LYS A 29 -1.75 5.61 -2.14
C LYS A 29 -2.33 6.25 -0.89
N SER A 30 -3.33 7.13 -1.05
CA SER A 30 -4.01 7.79 0.06
C SER A 30 -4.70 6.80 1.00
N CYS A 31 -5.33 5.76 0.47
CA CYS A 31 -6.03 4.75 1.25
C CYS A 31 -5.08 3.91 2.11
N ILE A 32 -3.99 3.41 1.52
CA ILE A 32 -3.05 2.55 2.28
C ILE A 32 -2.22 3.35 3.29
N THR A 33 -1.84 4.59 2.95
CA THR A 33 -1.18 5.50 3.89
C THR A 33 -2.09 5.82 5.07
N GLY A 34 -3.35 6.21 4.83
CA GLY A 34 -4.30 6.48 5.92
C GLY A 34 -4.59 5.26 6.80
N TYR A 35 -4.58 4.06 6.23
CA TYR A 35 -4.69 2.82 7.00
C TYR A 35 -3.49 2.62 7.94
N TRP A 36 -2.26 2.77 7.44
CA TRP A 36 -1.06 2.63 8.27
C TRP A 36 -0.86 3.76 9.26
N ASP A 37 -1.30 4.99 8.97
CA ASP A 37 -1.24 6.11 9.92
C ASP A 37 -2.11 5.86 11.17
N SER A 38 -3.09 4.95 11.08
CA SER A 38 -3.99 4.59 12.19
C SER A 38 -3.51 3.40 13.03
N SER A 39 -2.37 2.79 12.69
CA SER A 39 -1.89 1.54 13.30
C SER A 39 -0.37 1.54 13.46
N ASP A 40 0.14 1.09 14.61
CA ASP A 40 1.58 0.86 14.82
C ASP A 40 2.13 -0.30 13.97
N LEU A 41 1.26 -1.02 13.25
CA LEU A 41 1.60 -2.18 12.43
C LEU A 41 1.35 -1.90 10.94
N THR A 42 2.41 -2.03 10.13
CA THR A 42 2.28 -2.07 8.67
C THR A 42 1.79 -3.45 8.24
N GLN A 43 0.47 -3.58 8.17
CA GLN A 43 -0.24 -4.79 7.78
C GLN A 43 -1.01 -4.58 6.46
N CYS A 44 -1.14 -5.63 5.67
CA CYS A 44 -2.03 -5.66 4.51
C CYS A 44 -3.51 -5.74 4.94
N PRO A 45 -4.39 -4.80 4.52
CA PRO A 45 -5.83 -4.87 4.81
C PRO A 45 -6.55 -6.11 4.26
N LEU A 46 -6.07 -6.68 3.14
CA LEU A 46 -6.73 -7.79 2.45
C LEU A 46 -6.39 -9.17 3.02
N CYS A 47 -5.10 -9.45 3.18
CA CYS A 47 -4.64 -10.78 3.58
C CYS A 47 -3.98 -10.81 4.96
N LEU A 48 -3.98 -9.68 5.67
CA LEU A 48 -3.43 -9.54 7.02
C LEU A 48 -1.94 -9.87 7.14
N PHE A 49 -1.23 -9.95 6.01
CA PHE A 49 0.21 -10.15 5.98
C PHE A 49 0.92 -8.96 6.63
N TYR A 50 1.76 -9.24 7.62
CA TYR A 50 2.55 -8.23 8.32
C TYR A 50 3.88 -8.02 7.59
N PHE A 51 4.18 -6.76 7.30
CA PHE A 51 5.48 -6.39 6.77
C PHE A 51 6.37 -6.04 7.96
N ARG A 52 7.38 -6.88 8.21
CA ARG A 52 8.38 -6.56 9.24
C ARG A 52 9.14 -5.33 8.74
N HIS A 53 9.06 -4.22 9.46
CA HIS A 53 9.88 -3.03 9.21
C HIS A 53 11.36 -3.40 9.45
N LEU A 54 11.99 -4.09 8.51
CA LEU A 54 13.45 -4.13 8.47
C LEU A 54 13.89 -2.74 8.01
N HIS A 55 14.05 -1.83 8.97
CA HIS A 55 14.57 -0.47 8.82
C HIS A 55 13.76 0.50 7.94
N PHE A 56 12.49 0.74 8.27
CA PHE A 56 11.98 2.11 8.17
C PHE A 56 12.12 2.74 9.54
N GLN A 57 13.29 3.31 9.81
CA GLN A 57 13.53 4.02 11.07
C GLN A 57 12.46 5.10 11.20
N ASN A 58 11.63 4.96 12.24
CA ASN A 58 10.80 6.02 12.78
C ASN A 58 11.70 7.17 13.26
N ASN A 59 12.24 7.95 12.34
CA ASN A 59 12.49 9.35 12.60
C ASN A 59 11.15 10.04 12.39
N ARG A 60 10.41 10.19 13.49
CA ARG A 60 9.43 11.27 13.61
C ARG A 60 10.11 12.55 13.11
N LYS A 61 9.85 12.98 11.86
CA LYS A 61 9.69 14.35 11.33
C LYS A 61 9.38 14.29 9.82
N HIS A 62 8.37 15.06 9.42
CA HIS A 62 8.06 15.44 8.03
C HIS A 62 9.31 15.73 7.18
N ASN A 63 9.44 15.10 6.02
CA ASN A 63 9.67 15.76 4.72
C ASN A 63 9.84 14.74 3.59
N ASN A 64 9.02 14.89 2.54
CA ASN A 64 9.32 14.57 1.14
C ASN A 64 10.22 13.35 0.85
N GLY A 65 9.80 12.16 1.29
CA GLY A 65 10.54 10.91 1.06
C GLY A 65 9.65 9.87 0.41
N VAL A 66 9.39 10.02 -0.90
CA VAL A 66 8.92 8.89 -1.71
C VAL A 66 9.94 7.77 -1.52
N CYS A 67 9.57 6.72 -0.78
CA CYS A 67 10.40 5.53 -0.71
C CYS A 67 10.49 4.96 -2.11
N LYS A 68 11.70 5.02 -2.67
CA LYS A 68 11.96 4.68 -4.07
C LYS A 68 11.64 3.20 -4.32
N SER A 69 10.76 3.01 -5.29
CA SER A 69 10.59 1.86 -6.19
C SER A 69 10.37 0.48 -5.55
N LEU A 70 9.10 0.08 -5.40
CA LEU A 70 8.70 -1.18 -6.05
C LEU A 70 8.58 -0.86 -7.54
N GLY A 71 9.60 -1.22 -8.29
CA GLY A 71 9.62 -1.10 -9.74
C GLY A 71 8.40 -1.77 -10.33
N THR A 72 7.78 -1.06 -11.25
CA THR A 72 6.78 -1.52 -12.21
C THR A 72 7.11 -2.94 -12.68
N LEU A 73 6.31 -3.94 -12.33
CA LEU A 73 6.19 -5.15 -13.13
C LEU A 73 4.84 -5.07 -13.83
N GLN A 74 4.80 -4.24 -14.87
CA GLN A 74 3.92 -4.47 -16.00
C GLN A 74 4.62 -5.50 -16.89
N SER A 75 4.09 -6.72 -16.93
CA SER A 75 4.09 -7.64 -18.07
C SER A 75 2.99 -8.66 -17.82
#